data_AF-A0A534SM06-F1
#
_entry.id   AF-A0A534SM06-F1
#
_cell.length_a   1.000
_cell.length_b   1.000
_cell.length_c   1.000
_cell.angle_alpha   90.00
_cell.angle_beta   90.00
_cell.angle_gamma   90.00
#
_symmetry.space_group_name_H-M   'P 1'
#
loop_
_entity.id
_entity.type
_entity.pdbx_description
1 polymer ?
#
loop_
_entity_poly.entity_id
_entity_poly.type
_entity_poly.pdbx_seq_one_letter_code
_entity_poly.pdbx_strand_id
1 'polypeptide(L)' 'MRTIATLLLLGSLALAGCEFAAGAATGALATGAGYEINAKRQMDRLEDDYRRERISRREYERRKDQIERGSIIY' A
#
# COMPACT_ATOMS: atom_id res chain seq x y z
N MET A 1 -21.49 -27.95 31.88
CA MET A 1 -20.05 -27.63 31.86
C MET A 1 -19.43 -27.71 30.46
N ARG A 2 -19.73 -28.72 29.64
CA ARG A 2 -19.24 -28.82 28.25
C ARG A 2 -19.65 -27.64 27.33
N THR A 3 -20.90 -27.19 27.43
CA THR A 3 -21.45 -26.08 26.62
C THR A 3 -20.82 -24.73 26.90
N ILE A 4 -20.46 -24.48 28.17
CA ILE A 4 -19.81 -23.24 28.60
C ILE A 4 -18.37 -23.21 28.08
N ALA A 5 -17.66 -24.34 28.14
CA ALA A 5 -16.30 -24.44 27.61
C ALA A 5 -16.27 -24.24 26.08
N THR A 6 -17.25 -24.75 25.34
CA THR A 6 -17.35 -24.52 23.89
C THR A 6 -17.66 -23.07 23.54
N LEU A 7 -18.53 -22.39 24.29
CA LEU A 7 -18.82 -20.97 24.08
C LEU A 7 -17.60 -20.07 24.34
N LEU A 8 -16.80 -20.42 25.35
CA LEU A 8 -15.60 -19.68 25.71
C LEU A 8 -14.49 -19.84 24.65
N LEU A 9 -14.40 -21.03 24.05
CA LEU A 9 -13.47 -21.33 22.95
C LEU A 9 -13.87 -20.61 21.65
N LEU A 10 -15.17 -20.56 21.31
CA LEU A 10 -15.63 -19.81 20.14
C LEU A 10 -15.48 -18.28 20.32
N GLY A 11 -15.67 -17.78 21.54
CA GLY A 11 -15.49 -16.35 21.85
C GLY A 11 -14.04 -15.87 21.67
N SER A 12 -13.04 -16.67 22.05
CA SER A 12 -11.63 -16.30 21.92
C SER A 12 -11.15 -16.28 20.46
N LEU A 13 -11.66 -17.16 19.60
CA LEU A 13 -11.38 -17.13 18.15
C LEU A 13 -11.98 -15.89 17.47
N ALA A 14 -13.15 -15.43 17.92
CA ALA A 14 -13.80 -14.25 17.36
C ALA A 14 -13.02 -12.95 17.67
N LEU A 15 -12.45 -12.81 18.87
CA LEU A 15 -11.60 -11.65 19.21
C LEU A 15 -10.28 -11.65 18.42
N ALA A 16 -9.64 -12.82 18.24
CA ALA A 16 -8.43 -12.93 17.43
C ALA A 16 -8.68 -12.65 15.94
N GLY A 17 -9.88 -12.96 15.44
CA GLY A 17 -10.28 -12.70 14.05
C GLY A 17 -10.45 -11.22 13.71
N CYS A 18 -10.87 -10.37 14.65
CA CYS A 18 -11.01 -8.93 14.40
C CYS A 18 -9.66 -8.23 14.23
N GLU A 19 -8.65 -8.57 15.04
CA GLU A 19 -7.30 -8.02 14.87
C GLU A 19 -6.60 -8.60 13.64
N PHE A 20 -6.82 -9.88 13.33
CA PHE A 20 -6.27 -10.50 12.12
C PHE A 20 -6.91 -9.96 10.84
N ALA A 21 -8.23 -9.73 10.82
CA ALA A 21 -8.91 -9.13 9.67
C ALA A 21 -8.53 -7.65 9.50
N ALA A 22 -8.39 -6.90 10.59
CA ALA A 22 -7.90 -5.52 10.54
C ALA A 22 -6.43 -5.47 10.08
N GLY A 23 -5.59 -6.38 10.57
CA GLY A 23 -4.18 -6.55 10.19
C GLY A 23 -3.96 -7.09 8.77
N ALA A 24 -4.86 -7.94 8.27
CA ALA A 24 -4.83 -8.45 6.90
C ALA A 24 -5.40 -7.44 5.90
N ALA A 25 -6.40 -6.65 6.28
CA ALA A 25 -6.88 -5.54 5.46
C ALA A 25 -5.82 -4.44 5.34
N THR A 26 -5.19 -4.06 6.45
CA THR A 26 -4.05 -3.13 6.43
C THR A 26 -2.80 -3.75 5.81
N GLY A 27 -2.55 -5.05 5.99
CA GLY A 27 -1.41 -5.78 5.45
C GLY A 27 -1.50 -6.08 3.96
N ALA A 28 -2.67 -6.41 3.42
CA ALA A 28 -2.88 -6.58 1.98
C ALA A 28 -2.87 -5.23 1.25
N LEU A 29 -3.47 -4.18 1.86
CA LEU A 29 -3.33 -2.81 1.37
C LEU A 29 -1.88 -2.32 1.49
N ALA A 30 -1.13 -2.67 2.53
CA ALA A 30 0.27 -2.30 2.69
C ALA A 30 1.23 -3.12 1.82
N THR A 31 0.88 -4.36 1.46
CA THR A 31 1.72 -5.19 0.57
C THR A 31 1.53 -4.80 -0.89
N GLY A 32 0.32 -4.37 -1.29
CA GLY A 32 0.08 -3.69 -2.57
C GLY A 32 0.68 -2.28 -2.60
N ALA A 33 0.43 -1.48 -1.55
CA ALA A 33 0.96 -0.13 -1.43
C ALA A 33 2.48 -0.06 -1.17
N GLY A 34 3.13 -1.14 -0.73
CA GLY A 34 4.58 -1.14 -0.47
C GLY A 34 5.40 -0.90 -1.74
N TYR A 35 4.96 -1.49 -2.86
CA TYR A 35 5.52 -1.21 -4.18
C TYR A 35 5.10 0.20 -4.68
N GLU A 36 3.89 0.65 -4.35
CA GLU A 36 3.37 1.96 -4.74
C GLU A 36 4.01 3.12 -3.99
N ILE A 37 4.36 2.98 -2.72
CA ILE A 37 4.92 4.09 -1.92
C ILE A 37 6.25 4.54 -2.51
N ASN A 38 7.05 3.60 -3.04
CA ASN A 38 8.32 3.95 -3.64
C ASN A 38 8.16 4.55 -5.04
N ALA A 39 7.22 4.06 -5.84
CA ALA A 39 6.86 4.65 -7.13
C ALA A 39 6.27 6.07 -6.96
N LYS A 40 5.36 6.25 -6.00
CA LYS A 40 4.75 7.52 -5.64
C LYS A 40 5.79 8.54 -5.20
N ARG A 41 6.72 8.17 -4.30
CA ARG A 41 7.82 9.05 -3.88
C ARG A 41 8.73 9.48 -5.03
N GLN A 42 8.94 8.60 -6.02
CA GLN A 42 9.73 8.93 -7.21
C GLN A 42 8.96 9.87 -8.15
N MET A 43 7.67 9.65 -8.33
CA MET A 43 6.80 10.54 -9.11
C MET A 43 6.68 11.92 -8.48
N ASP A 44 6.48 12.00 -7.16
CA ASP A 44 6.38 13.27 -6.43
C ASP A 44 7.67 14.10 -6.55
N ARG A 45 8.84 13.46 -6.47
CA ARG A 45 10.12 14.16 -6.69
C ARG A 45 10.28 14.63 -8.13
N LEU A 46 9.87 13.80 -9.10
CA LEU A 46 9.94 14.15 -10.51
C LEU A 46 9.02 15.34 -10.83
N GLU A 47 7.83 15.40 -10.25
CA GLU A 47 6.94 16.55 -10.34
C GLU A 47 7.51 17.80 -9.68
N ASP A 48 8.12 17.68 -8.50
CA ASP A 48 8.75 18.83 -7.82
C ASP A 48 9.92 19.38 -8.64
N ASP A 49 10.76 18.52 -9.21
CA ASP A 49 11.85 18.93 -10.10
C ASP A 49 11.32 19.61 -11.37
N TYR A 50 10.20 19.14 -11.94
CA TYR A 50 9.55 19.80 -13.09
C TYR A 50 8.95 21.15 -12.71
N ARG A 51 8.26 21.22 -11.57
CA ARG A 51 7.61 22.44 -11.05
C ARG A 51 8.60 23.52 -10.67
N ARG A 52 9.80 23.12 -10.23
CA ARG A 52 10.94 24.02 -9.96
C ARG A 52 11.76 24.32 -11.21
N GLU A 53 11.29 23.94 -12.40
CA GLU A 53 11.96 24.13 -13.69
C GLU A 53 13.39 23.55 -13.74
N ARG A 54 13.69 22.55 -12.89
CA ARG A 54 15.00 21.89 -12.81
C ARG A 54 15.20 20.89 -13.94
N ILE A 55 14.09 20.41 -14.52
CA ILE A 55 14.08 19.49 -15.65
C ILE A 55 13.17 20.03 -16.76
N SER A 56 13.54 19.76 -18.01
CA SER A 56 12.72 20.12 -19.16
C SER A 56 11.48 19.22 -19.27
N ARG A 57 10.43 19.70 -19.93
CA ARG A 57 9.20 18.91 -20.16
C ARG A 57 9.45 17.54 -20.82
N ARG A 58 10.38 17.48 -21.76
CA ARG A 58 10.76 16.22 -22.44
C ARG A 58 11.48 15.24 -21.51
N GLU A 59 12.27 15.76 -20.58
CA GLU A 59 12.93 14.97 -19.53
C GLU A 59 11.90 14.40 -18.55
N TYR A 60 10.94 15.23 -18.13
CA TYR A 60 9.82 14.86 -17.28
C TYR A 60 9.00 13.73 -17.88
N GLU A 61 8.53 13.88 -19.13
CA GLU A 61 7.69 12.89 -19.80
C GLU A 61 8.41 11.53 -19.96
N ARG A 62 9.71 11.54 -20.32
CA ARG A 62 10.49 10.29 -20.42
C ARG A 62 10.66 9.56 -19.09
N ARG A 63 10.93 10.30 -18.02
CA ARG A 63 11.11 9.73 -16.67
C ARG A 63 9.78 9.26 -16.09
N LYS A 64 8.70 9.98 -16.36
CA LYS A 64 7.33 9.60 -15.97
C LYS A 64 6.93 8.27 -16.60
N ASP A 65 7.13 8.11 -17.91
CA ASP A 65 6.83 6.85 -18.63
C ASP A 65 7.63 5.65 -18.09
N GLN A 66 8.88 5.86 -17.68
CA GLN A 66 9.68 4.79 -17.06
C GLN A 66 9.15 4.37 -15.68
N ILE A 67 8.67 5.31 -14.87
CA ILE A 67 8.09 5.03 -13.55
C ILE A 67 6.71 4.37 -13.73
N GLU A 68 5.90 4.82 -14.69
CA GLU A 68 4.61 4.22 -15.05
C GLU A 68 4.79 2.77 -15.52
N ARG A 69 5.69 2.51 -16.47
CA ARG A 69 5.99 1.13 -16.93
C ARG A 69 6.48 0.18 -15.84
N GLY A 70 7.12 0.71 -14.80
CA GLY A 70 7.62 -0.08 -13.67
C GLY A 70 6.63 -0.18 -12.50
N SER A 71 5.52 0.56 -12.55
CA SER A 71 4.48 0.58 -11.54
C SER A 71 3.28 -0.23 -12.01
N ILE A 72 2.62 -0.95 -11.10
CA ILE A 72 1.38 -1.67 -11.41
C ILE A 72 0.16 -0.72 -11.31
N ILE A 73 0.35 0.46 -10.71
CA ILE A 73 -0.71 1.39 -10.30
C ILE A 73 -0.78 2.66 -11.15
N TYR A 74 0.30 2.98 -11.87
CA TYR A 74 0.43 4.21 -12.65
C TYR A 74 0.60 3.88 -14.14
#